data_AF-A0A8C6DRW3-F1
#
_entry.id   AF-A0A8C6DRW3-F1
#
_cell.length_a   1.000
_cell.length_b   1.000
_cell.length_c   1.000
_cell.angle_alpha   90.00
_cell.angle_beta   90.00
_cell.angle_gamma   90.00
#
_symmetry.space_group_name_H-M   'P 1'
#
loop_
_entity.id
_entity.type
_entity.pdbx_description
1 polymer ?
#
loop_
_entity_poly.entity_id
_entity_poly.type
_entity_poly.pdbx_seq_one_letter_code
_entity_poly.pdbx_strand_id
1 'polypeptide(L)'
;LKLLGKYQRHAWGSCLLLLLVMSNLLLCQGNLHTACCPDVFDIPLSSLAHQFTVAGWMSHGIHNLSMIMFNEFEEKYAQGKLYDINATNSCHTNSLNNPEEREKALRFNNEDVSRWILLLLYSWERPLFLLITIKRNEKELSDSILSKAGEMVEKIEELKVVIERQFKVTSVMKMYRERITWSGLEYLKSSDDVHPSAFYNLFKCLLRDSSLLDMYSKILLCRIQKLC
;
A
#
# COMPACT_ATOMS: atom_id res chain seq x y z
N LEU A 1 55.39 -36.42 -19.41
CA LEU A 1 55.58 -35.89 -18.04
C LEU A 1 54.82 -34.59 -17.71
N LYS A 2 53.90 -34.11 -18.56
CA LYS A 2 52.94 -33.03 -18.24
C LYS A 2 51.62 -33.59 -17.64
N LEU A 3 51.67 -34.36 -16.55
CA LEU A 3 50.43 -34.87 -15.91
C LEU A 3 50.47 -34.94 -14.37
N LEU A 4 51.43 -34.29 -13.70
CA LEU A 4 51.46 -34.25 -12.22
C LEU A 4 51.34 -32.84 -11.60
N GLY A 5 51.21 -31.78 -12.42
CA GLY A 5 51.15 -30.39 -11.93
C GLY A 5 49.76 -29.78 -11.73
N LYS A 6 48.68 -30.49 -12.11
CA LYS A 6 47.29 -29.95 -12.02
C LYS A 6 46.41 -30.60 -10.95
N TYR A 7 46.78 -31.76 -10.43
CA TYR A 7 45.95 -32.47 -9.44
C TYR A 7 46.15 -31.97 -7.99
N GLN A 8 47.21 -31.21 -7.72
CA GLN A 8 47.53 -30.75 -6.36
C GLN A 8 46.93 -29.37 -5.99
N ARG A 9 46.47 -28.57 -6.97
CA ARG A 9 45.83 -27.27 -6.68
C ARG A 9 44.33 -27.35 -6.41
N HIS A 10 43.62 -28.35 -6.96
CA HIS A 10 42.18 -28.49 -6.74
C HIS A 10 41.82 -29.10 -5.37
N ALA A 11 42.65 -30.02 -4.85
CA ALA A 11 42.42 -30.62 -3.54
C ALA A 11 42.62 -29.60 -2.40
N TRP A 12 43.61 -28.70 -2.49
CA TRP A 12 43.83 -27.65 -1.50
C TRP A 12 42.76 -26.57 -1.51
N GLY A 13 42.26 -26.14 -2.67
CA GLY A 13 41.15 -25.20 -2.74
C GLY A 13 39.86 -25.77 -2.16
N SER A 14 39.55 -27.03 -2.47
CA SER A 14 38.36 -27.72 -1.94
C SER A 14 38.46 -28.01 -0.44
N CYS A 15 39.64 -28.36 0.06
CA CYS A 15 39.86 -28.59 1.49
C CYS A 15 39.84 -27.28 2.28
N LEU A 16 40.39 -26.18 1.75
CA LEU A 16 40.26 -24.85 2.36
C LEU A 16 38.80 -24.39 2.39
N LEU A 17 38.04 -24.61 1.31
CA LEU A 17 36.62 -24.27 1.25
C LEU A 17 35.81 -25.09 2.25
N LEU A 18 36.06 -26.41 2.35
CA LEU A 18 35.44 -27.27 3.35
C LEU A 18 35.82 -26.84 4.78
N LEU A 19 37.09 -26.49 5.02
CA LEU A 19 37.53 -25.99 6.33
C LEU A 19 36.89 -24.64 6.67
N LEU A 20 36.74 -23.72 5.72
CA LEU A 20 36.03 -22.44 5.89
C LEU A 20 34.53 -22.65 6.19
N VAL A 21 33.87 -23.56 5.48
CA VAL A 21 32.45 -23.89 5.69
C VAL A 21 32.24 -24.56 7.05
N MET A 22 33.11 -25.49 7.45
CA MET A 22 33.03 -26.14 8.76
C MET A 22 33.41 -25.20 9.90
N SER A 23 34.32 -24.25 9.68
CA SER A 23 34.65 -23.20 10.66
C SER A 23 33.45 -22.29 10.92
N ASN A 24 32.71 -21.91 9.87
CA ASN A 24 31.46 -21.17 10.03
C ASN A 24 30.38 -22.00 10.75
N LEU A 25 30.27 -23.30 10.48
CA LEU A 25 29.30 -24.17 11.18
C LEU A 25 29.63 -24.33 12.67
N LEU A 26 30.91 -24.46 13.01
CA LEU A 26 31.40 -24.65 14.39
C LEU A 26 31.38 -23.33 15.20
N LEU A 27 31.55 -22.18 14.56
CA LEU A 27 31.42 -20.85 15.18
C LEU A 27 29.99 -20.54 15.63
N CYS A 28 28.97 -21.14 15.01
CA CYS A 28 27.58 -20.96 15.42
C CYS A 28 27.18 -21.84 16.64
N GLN A 29 28.09 -22.66 17.18
CA GLN A 29 27.79 -23.59 18.28
C GLN A 29 28.23 -23.12 19.67
N GLY A 30 28.63 -21.86 19.82
CA GLY A 30 28.98 -21.30 21.12
C GLY A 30 28.90 -19.78 21.11
N ASN A 31 27.89 -19.26 21.82
CA ASN A 31 27.60 -17.85 22.09
C ASN A 31 26.86 -17.08 20.97
N LEU A 32 25.83 -16.36 21.40
CA LEU A 32 24.96 -15.50 20.58
C LEU A 32 25.81 -14.50 19.78
N HIS A 33 26.04 -14.80 18.50
CA HIS A 33 26.54 -13.83 17.54
C HIS A 33 25.58 -13.78 16.34
N THR A 34 25.13 -12.56 16.06
CA THR A 34 24.09 -12.12 15.12
C THR A 34 24.41 -12.37 13.64
N ALA A 35 25.34 -13.26 13.31
CA ALA A 35 25.87 -13.46 11.96
C ALA A 35 25.48 -14.80 11.32
N CYS A 36 24.98 -15.78 12.09
CA CYS A 36 24.74 -17.14 11.59
C CYS A 36 23.29 -17.44 11.17
N CYS A 37 22.35 -16.58 11.50
CA CYS A 37 20.97 -16.67 11.02
C CYS A 37 20.64 -15.34 10.33
N PRO A 38 20.21 -15.31 9.07
CA PRO A 38 19.39 -14.19 8.62
C PRO A 38 18.03 -14.38 9.31
N ASP A 39 17.99 -14.11 10.62
CA ASP A 39 16.74 -14.09 11.35
C ASP A 39 15.97 -12.89 10.84
N VAL A 40 15.00 -13.23 10.00
CA VAL A 40 13.79 -12.47 9.77
C VAL A 40 13.24 -12.16 11.17
N PHE A 41 13.24 -10.88 11.54
CA PHE A 41 12.79 -10.29 12.81
C PHE A 41 13.86 -10.01 13.87
N ASP A 42 14.71 -9.03 13.59
CA ASP A 42 15.09 -8.02 14.58
C ASP A 42 15.24 -6.68 13.86
N ILE A 43 14.13 -6.15 13.32
CA ILE A 43 14.09 -4.73 12.99
C ILE A 43 14.11 -4.02 14.34
N PRO A 44 15.14 -3.20 14.66
CA PRO A 44 15.15 -2.46 15.92
C PRO A 44 13.81 -1.75 16.09
N LEU A 45 13.22 -1.76 17.29
CA LEU A 45 11.91 -1.12 17.51
C LEU A 45 11.92 0.35 17.03
N SER A 46 13.06 1.02 17.11
CA SER A 46 13.30 2.35 16.53
C SER A 46 13.17 2.39 15.00
N SER A 47 13.65 1.37 14.29
CA SER A 47 13.49 1.22 12.84
C SER A 47 12.05 0.86 12.45
N LEU A 48 11.35 0.06 13.26
CA LEU A 48 9.92 -0.23 13.04
C LEU A 48 9.05 1.01 13.29
N ALA A 49 9.29 1.71 14.39
CA ALA A 49 8.60 2.96 14.69
C ALA A 49 8.86 4.02 13.61
N HIS A 50 10.08 4.14 13.11
CA HIS A 50 10.42 5.02 11.99
C HIS A 50 9.64 4.65 10.73
N GLN A 51 9.61 3.38 10.34
CA GLN A 51 8.86 2.90 9.18
C GLN A 51 7.37 3.24 9.29
N PHE A 52 6.78 3.07 10.47
CA PHE A 52 5.36 3.40 10.67
C PHE A 52 5.09 4.90 10.79
N THR A 53 6.05 5.71 11.26
CA THR A 53 5.94 7.17 11.16
C THR A 53 5.86 7.60 9.70
N VAL A 54 6.74 7.05 8.85
CA VAL A 54 6.73 7.30 7.40
C VAL A 54 5.41 6.82 6.79
N ALA A 55 4.93 5.62 7.13
CA ALA A 55 3.64 5.10 6.69
C ALA A 55 2.46 6.00 7.10
N GLY A 56 2.49 6.52 8.32
CA GLY A 56 1.51 7.50 8.82
C GLY A 56 1.52 8.77 7.96
N TRP A 57 2.70 9.30 7.65
CA TRP A 57 2.84 10.48 6.78
C TRP A 57 2.35 10.20 5.35
N MET A 58 2.61 9.02 4.81
CA MET A 58 2.09 8.59 3.50
C MET A 58 0.57 8.55 3.50
N SER A 59 -0.04 7.89 4.49
CA SER A 59 -1.51 7.79 4.61
C SER A 59 -2.18 9.16 4.74
N HIS A 60 -1.58 10.06 5.54
CA HIS A 60 -2.04 11.44 5.67
C HIS A 60 -1.91 12.22 4.36
N GLY A 61 -0.79 12.05 3.66
CA GLY A 61 -0.56 12.64 2.34
C GLY A 61 -1.57 12.17 1.30
N ILE A 62 -1.92 10.88 1.28
CA ILE A 62 -2.98 10.32 0.41
C ILE A 62 -4.33 10.98 0.73
N HIS A 63 -4.70 11.11 2.01
CA HIS A 63 -5.94 11.78 2.39
C HIS A 63 -5.94 13.25 1.95
N ASN A 64 -4.86 13.99 2.19
CA ASN A 64 -4.74 15.38 1.77
C ASN A 64 -4.85 15.53 0.24
N LEU A 65 -4.15 14.70 -0.53
CA LEU A 65 -4.25 14.70 -2.00
C LEU A 65 -5.68 14.41 -2.47
N SER A 66 -6.39 13.48 -1.83
CA SER A 66 -7.79 13.19 -2.19
C SER A 66 -8.72 14.37 -1.91
N MET A 67 -8.49 15.10 -0.81
CA MET A 67 -9.24 16.30 -0.47
C MET A 67 -9.00 17.41 -1.48
N ILE A 68 -7.73 17.65 -1.84
CA ILE A 68 -7.38 18.68 -2.83
C ILE A 68 -8.00 18.35 -4.20
N MET A 69 -7.88 17.10 -4.67
CA MET A 69 -8.48 16.70 -5.95
C MET A 69 -10.00 16.81 -5.94
N PHE A 70 -10.66 16.41 -4.85
CA PHE A 70 -12.11 16.52 -4.71
C PHE A 70 -12.56 17.98 -4.76
N ASN A 71 -11.93 18.86 -3.98
CA ASN A 71 -12.27 20.27 -3.94
C ASN A 71 -12.04 20.97 -5.29
N GLU A 72 -10.90 20.69 -5.95
CA GLU A 72 -10.61 21.24 -7.26
C GLU A 72 -11.63 20.75 -8.31
N PHE A 73 -12.02 19.47 -8.24
CA PHE A 73 -13.05 18.93 -9.12
C PHE A 73 -14.41 19.57 -8.85
N GLU A 74 -14.79 19.70 -7.58
CA GLU A 74 -16.07 20.26 -7.16
C GLU A 74 -16.23 21.71 -7.63
N GLU A 75 -15.23 22.55 -7.35
CA GLU A 75 -15.22 23.96 -7.73
C GLU A 75 -15.33 24.15 -9.25
N LYS A 76 -14.59 23.36 -10.03
CA LYS A 76 -14.47 23.56 -11.48
C LYS A 76 -15.56 22.86 -12.29
N TYR A 77 -16.10 21.73 -11.80
CA TYR A 77 -16.95 20.84 -12.61
C TYR A 77 -18.29 20.48 -11.97
N ALA A 78 -18.46 20.65 -10.65
CA ALA A 78 -19.68 20.24 -9.94
C ALA A 78 -20.45 21.40 -9.28
N GLN A 79 -19.94 22.64 -9.31
CA GLN A 79 -20.59 23.78 -8.68
C GLN A 79 -22.04 23.97 -9.18
N GLY A 80 -22.99 24.00 -8.25
CA GLY A 80 -24.42 24.15 -8.55
C GLY A 80 -25.10 22.90 -9.13
N LYS A 81 -24.42 21.75 -9.14
CA LYS A 81 -24.97 20.45 -9.56
C LYS A 81 -25.43 19.64 -8.35
N LEU A 82 -26.47 18.84 -8.52
CA LEU A 82 -27.03 17.98 -7.46
C LEU A 82 -26.42 16.56 -7.48
N TYR A 83 -25.09 16.47 -7.54
CA TYR A 83 -24.40 15.16 -7.58
C TYR A 83 -24.26 14.49 -6.20
N ASP A 84 -24.37 15.26 -5.12
CA ASP A 84 -24.21 14.78 -3.74
C ASP A 84 -25.21 13.68 -3.35
N ILE A 85 -26.36 13.62 -4.02
CA ILE A 85 -27.42 12.66 -3.71
C ILE A 85 -26.91 11.24 -3.99
N ASN A 86 -26.72 10.46 -2.91
CA ASN A 86 -26.29 9.05 -2.93
C ASN A 86 -24.84 8.77 -3.37
N ALA A 87 -23.97 9.78 -3.50
CA ALA A 87 -22.61 9.59 -4.01
C ALA A 87 -21.81 8.51 -3.27
N THR A 88 -21.86 8.49 -1.94
CA THR A 88 -21.13 7.52 -1.10
C THR A 88 -21.77 6.12 -1.04
N ASN A 89 -23.04 5.98 -1.40
CA ASN A 89 -23.71 4.67 -1.46
C ASN A 89 -23.20 3.83 -2.65
N SER A 90 -22.50 4.46 -3.59
CA SER A 90 -22.04 3.83 -4.83
C SER A 90 -20.57 3.39 -4.83
N CYS A 91 -19.85 3.58 -3.72
CA CYS A 91 -18.44 3.22 -3.64
C CYS A 91 -18.23 1.71 -3.75
N HIS A 92 -17.30 1.27 -4.60
CA HIS A 92 -17.01 -0.15 -4.83
C HIS A 92 -16.49 -0.86 -3.57
N THR A 93 -15.90 -0.10 -2.64
CA THR A 93 -15.42 -0.57 -1.34
C THR A 93 -16.51 -0.79 -0.31
N ASN A 94 -17.77 -0.40 -0.55
CA ASN A 94 -18.88 -0.65 0.39
C ASN A 94 -19.05 -2.15 0.70
N SER A 95 -18.78 -3.01 -0.27
CA SER A 95 -18.84 -4.47 -0.12
C SER A 95 -17.80 -5.05 0.84
N LEU A 96 -16.75 -4.29 1.18
CA LEU A 96 -15.70 -4.72 2.09
C LEU A 96 -16.17 -4.75 3.54
N ASN A 97 -17.25 -4.03 3.88
CA ASN A 97 -17.80 -3.91 5.24
C ASN A 97 -16.74 -3.54 6.29
N ASN A 98 -15.82 -2.63 5.93
CA ASN A 98 -14.75 -2.20 6.82
C ASN A 98 -15.29 -1.31 7.96
N PRO A 99 -14.70 -1.36 9.17
CA PRO A 99 -15.17 -0.56 10.31
C PRO A 99 -14.94 0.94 10.09
N GLU A 100 -15.99 1.69 9.79
CA GLU A 100 -15.88 3.14 9.57
C GLU A 100 -15.63 3.92 10.87
N GLU A 101 -16.16 3.44 11.99
CA GLU A 101 -16.02 4.07 13.30
C GLU A 101 -14.68 3.73 13.95
N ARG A 102 -13.99 4.77 14.43
CA ARG A 102 -12.70 4.65 15.11
C ARG A 102 -12.78 3.72 16.33
N GLU A 103 -13.85 3.80 17.13
CA GLU A 103 -14.05 3.00 18.33
C GLU A 103 -14.17 1.50 17.99
N LYS A 104 -14.78 1.17 16.85
CA LYS A 104 -14.83 -0.22 16.35
C LYS A 104 -13.46 -0.64 15.85
N ALA A 105 -12.80 0.21 15.07
CA ALA A 105 -11.46 -0.05 14.53
C ALA A 105 -10.43 -0.34 15.65
N LEU A 106 -10.51 0.38 16.77
CA LEU A 106 -9.62 0.21 17.94
C LEU A 106 -9.75 -1.16 18.62
N ARG A 107 -10.81 -1.94 18.37
CA ARG A 107 -11.00 -3.29 18.96
C ARG A 107 -10.29 -4.39 18.16
N PHE A 108 -9.93 -4.13 16.90
CA PHE A 108 -9.26 -5.10 16.05
C PHE A 108 -7.77 -5.22 16.38
N ASN A 109 -7.19 -6.40 16.20
CA ASN A 109 -5.75 -6.59 16.35
C ASN A 109 -4.97 -5.91 15.20
N ASN A 110 -3.63 -5.84 15.28
CA ASN A 110 -2.83 -5.15 14.28
C ASN A 110 -2.85 -5.82 12.89
N GLU A 111 -3.04 -7.14 12.84
CA GLU A 111 -3.14 -7.88 11.58
C GLU A 111 -4.46 -7.57 10.85
N ASP A 112 -5.55 -7.46 11.59
CA ASP A 112 -6.85 -7.09 11.04
C ASP A 112 -6.85 -5.64 10.56
N VAL A 113 -6.28 -4.71 11.34
CA VAL A 113 -6.15 -3.30 10.92
C VAL A 113 -5.26 -3.18 9.67
N SER A 114 -4.14 -3.91 9.61
CA SER A 114 -3.28 -3.90 8.43
C SER A 114 -3.95 -4.53 7.20
N ARG A 115 -4.79 -5.55 7.40
CA ARG A 115 -5.64 -6.12 6.35
C ARG A 115 -6.59 -5.07 5.77
N TRP A 116 -7.26 -4.28 6.61
CA TRP A 116 -8.16 -3.21 6.15
C TRP A 116 -7.41 -2.13 5.35
N ILE A 117 -6.22 -1.74 5.79
CA ILE A 117 -5.34 -0.81 5.05
C ILE A 117 -5.05 -1.36 3.65
N LEU A 118 -4.58 -2.60 3.54
CA LEU A 118 -4.26 -3.19 2.24
C LEU A 118 -5.47 -3.34 1.34
N LEU A 119 -6.63 -3.73 1.89
CA LEU A 119 -7.87 -3.82 1.13
C LEU A 119 -8.23 -2.48 0.47
N LEU A 120 -8.13 -1.37 1.20
CA LEU A 120 -8.35 -0.03 0.64
C LEU A 120 -7.31 0.31 -0.43
N LEU A 121 -6.02 0.10 -0.15
CA LEU A 121 -4.93 0.41 -1.08
C LEU A 121 -5.04 -0.35 -2.41
N TYR A 122 -5.39 -1.63 -2.37
CA TYR A 122 -5.60 -2.43 -3.56
C TYR A 122 -6.90 -2.08 -4.30
N SER A 123 -7.92 -1.65 -3.57
CA SER A 123 -9.19 -1.23 -4.18
C SER A 123 -9.06 0.01 -5.05
N TRP A 124 -8.08 0.86 -4.78
CA TRP A 124 -7.87 2.13 -5.50
C TRP A 124 -6.81 2.07 -6.61
N GLU A 125 -6.05 0.98 -6.71
CA GLU A 125 -5.00 0.81 -7.73
C GLU A 125 -5.55 0.94 -9.16
N ARG A 126 -6.57 0.14 -9.51
CA ARG A 126 -7.16 0.16 -10.85
C ARG A 126 -7.91 1.47 -11.15
N PRO A 127 -8.78 2.00 -10.27
CA PRO A 127 -9.44 3.28 -10.52
C PRO A 127 -8.45 4.43 -10.75
N LEU A 128 -7.39 4.56 -9.96
CA LEU A 128 -6.40 5.63 -10.10
C LEU A 128 -5.53 5.44 -11.35
N PHE A 129 -5.10 4.22 -11.65
CA PHE A 129 -4.39 3.94 -12.89
C PHE A 129 -5.22 4.35 -14.12
N LEU A 130 -6.51 4.01 -14.14
CA LEU A 130 -7.40 4.38 -15.22
C LEU A 130 -7.69 5.89 -15.25
N LEU A 131 -7.76 6.55 -14.10
CA LEU A 131 -7.89 8.01 -14.02
C LEU A 131 -6.74 8.72 -14.76
N ILE A 132 -5.52 8.21 -14.63
CA ILE A 132 -4.30 8.80 -15.20
C ILE A 132 -4.10 8.38 -16.67
N THR A 133 -4.47 7.14 -17.03
CA THR A 133 -4.14 6.58 -18.35
C THR A 133 -5.23 6.71 -19.40
N ILE A 134 -6.50 6.90 -19.01
CA ILE A 134 -7.55 7.12 -20.00
C ILE A 134 -7.28 8.46 -20.67
N LYS A 135 -6.91 8.40 -21.95
CA LYS A 135 -6.74 9.56 -22.82
C LYS A 135 -8.10 10.23 -23.01
N ARG A 136 -8.35 11.27 -22.23
CA ARG A 136 -9.56 12.08 -22.27
C ARG A 136 -9.25 13.39 -22.98
N ASN A 137 -10.27 13.96 -23.63
CA ASN A 137 -10.15 15.28 -24.22
C ASN A 137 -9.75 16.29 -23.12
N GLU A 138 -8.98 17.33 -23.45
CA GLU A 138 -8.42 18.35 -22.53
C GLU A 138 -9.44 19.04 -21.58
N LYS A 139 -10.74 18.79 -21.75
CA LYS A 139 -11.83 19.44 -21.02
C LYS A 139 -12.29 18.72 -19.76
N GLU A 140 -11.85 17.49 -19.49
CA GLU A 140 -12.51 16.64 -18.48
C GLU A 140 -11.87 16.67 -17.08
N LEU A 141 -10.55 16.78 -16.98
CA LEU A 141 -9.82 16.94 -15.73
C LEU A 141 -8.65 17.91 -15.94
N SER A 142 -8.28 18.65 -14.91
CA SER A 142 -7.10 19.51 -14.96
C SER A 142 -5.81 18.69 -14.87
N ASP A 143 -4.73 19.21 -15.46
CA ASP A 143 -3.38 18.65 -15.28
C ASP A 143 -2.97 18.61 -13.80
N SER A 144 -3.48 19.54 -13.00
CA SER A 144 -3.29 19.58 -11.54
C SER A 144 -3.89 18.35 -10.84
N ILE A 145 -5.11 17.94 -11.21
CA ILE A 145 -5.74 16.72 -10.68
C ILE A 145 -4.96 15.48 -11.12
N LEU A 146 -4.57 15.39 -12.40
CA LEU A 146 -3.82 14.25 -12.93
C LEU A 146 -2.44 14.11 -12.27
N SER A 147 -1.74 15.22 -12.07
CA SER A 147 -0.45 15.26 -11.36
C SER A 147 -0.58 14.74 -9.92
N LYS A 148 -1.61 15.19 -9.18
CA LYS A 148 -1.89 14.73 -7.80
C LYS A 148 -2.30 13.26 -7.74
N ALA A 149 -3.05 12.77 -8.72
CA ALA A 149 -3.38 11.36 -8.82
C ALA A 149 -2.11 10.52 -9.03
N GLY A 150 -1.17 10.99 -9.84
CA GLY A 150 0.16 10.37 -9.99
C GLY A 150 0.93 10.29 -8.68
N GLU A 151 1.04 11.40 -7.96
CA GLU A 151 1.70 11.43 -6.63
C GLU A 151 1.01 10.47 -5.64
N MET A 152 -0.32 10.39 -5.69
CA MET A 152 -1.08 9.47 -4.84
C MET A 152 -0.76 8.00 -5.15
N VAL A 153 -0.65 7.63 -6.43
CA VAL A 153 -0.29 6.26 -6.84
C VAL A 153 1.08 5.87 -6.27
N GLU A 154 2.06 6.76 -6.36
CA GLU A 154 3.39 6.51 -5.79
C GLU A 154 3.32 6.24 -4.28
N LYS A 155 2.61 7.09 -3.52
CA LYS A 155 2.44 6.89 -2.07
C LYS A 155 1.69 5.61 -1.73
N ILE A 156 0.69 5.23 -2.54
CA ILE A 156 -0.06 3.97 -2.35
C ILE A 156 0.86 2.77 -2.49
N GLU A 157 1.71 2.75 -3.53
CA GLU A 157 2.65 1.64 -3.76
C GLU A 157 3.68 1.54 -2.64
N GLU A 158 4.26 2.66 -2.21
CA GLU A 158 5.21 2.67 -1.08
C GLU A 158 4.56 2.18 0.23
N LEU A 159 3.33 2.63 0.52
CA LEU A 159 2.61 2.24 1.73
C LEU A 159 2.25 0.74 1.72
N LYS A 160 1.85 0.18 0.57
CA LYS A 160 1.61 -1.27 0.43
C LYS A 160 2.86 -2.06 0.84
N VAL A 161 4.03 -1.70 0.32
CA VAL A 161 5.29 -2.40 0.59
C VAL A 161 5.61 -2.41 2.09
N VAL A 162 5.44 -1.27 2.78
CA VAL A 162 5.70 -1.19 4.23
C VAL A 162 4.77 -2.12 5.01
N ILE A 163 3.47 -2.08 4.71
CA ILE A 163 2.47 -2.86 5.45
C ILE A 163 2.61 -4.36 5.17
N GLU A 164 2.81 -4.76 3.91
CA GLU A 164 2.97 -6.17 3.54
C GLU A 164 4.22 -6.80 4.14
N ARG A 165 5.34 -6.06 4.12
CA ARG A 165 6.60 -6.52 4.70
C ARG A 165 6.46 -6.80 6.20
N GLN A 166 5.74 -5.95 6.90
CA GLN A 166 5.61 -6.07 8.35
C GLN A 166 4.65 -7.19 8.77
N PHE A 167 3.50 -7.33 8.09
CA PHE A 167 2.44 -8.24 8.54
C PHE A 167 2.37 -9.56 7.78
N LYS A 168 3.17 -9.77 6.72
CA LYS A 168 3.26 -11.04 5.96
C LYS A 168 1.90 -11.57 5.46
N VAL A 169 0.96 -10.68 5.18
CA VAL A 169 -0.43 -10.99 4.81
C VAL A 169 -0.62 -11.35 3.32
N THR A 170 0.45 -11.66 2.59
CA THR A 170 0.48 -11.83 1.13
C THR A 170 -0.47 -12.92 0.61
N SER A 171 -0.57 -14.06 1.30
CA SER A 171 -1.45 -15.18 0.89
C SER A 171 -2.93 -14.83 1.04
N VAL A 172 -3.30 -14.20 2.15
CA VAL A 172 -4.66 -13.74 2.45
C VAL A 172 -5.06 -12.65 1.45
N MET A 173 -4.17 -11.70 1.17
CA MET A 173 -4.45 -10.61 0.24
C MET A 173 -4.68 -11.07 -1.21
N LYS A 174 -4.07 -12.17 -1.64
CA LYS A 174 -4.34 -12.75 -2.97
C LYS A 174 -5.81 -13.12 -3.15
N MET A 175 -6.42 -13.74 -2.13
CA MET A 175 -7.85 -14.12 -2.16
C MET A 175 -8.76 -12.90 -2.18
N TYR A 176 -8.40 -11.83 -1.47
CA TYR A 176 -9.21 -10.63 -1.44
C TYR A 176 -9.08 -9.79 -2.71
N ARG A 177 -7.91 -9.78 -3.36
CA ARG A 177 -7.72 -9.09 -4.64
C ARG A 177 -8.71 -9.57 -5.70
N GLU A 178 -9.03 -10.86 -5.71
CA GLU A 178 -10.03 -11.44 -6.62
C GLU A 178 -11.45 -10.92 -6.36
N ARG A 179 -11.73 -10.42 -5.14
CA ARG A 179 -13.01 -9.82 -4.76
C ARG A 179 -13.08 -8.31 -4.98
N ILE A 180 -11.93 -7.67 -5.23
CA ILE A 180 -11.86 -6.24 -5.52
C ILE A 180 -12.32 -6.04 -6.97
N THR A 181 -13.59 -5.69 -7.13
CA THR A 181 -14.18 -5.36 -8.42
C THR A 181 -14.49 -3.88 -8.50
N TRP A 182 -14.07 -3.22 -9.58
CA TRP A 182 -14.50 -1.87 -9.92
C TRP A 182 -15.05 -1.86 -11.36
N SER A 183 -16.33 -1.53 -11.49
CA SER A 183 -17.07 -1.46 -12.75
C SER A 183 -17.31 -0.02 -13.23
N GLY A 184 -16.66 0.97 -12.61
CA GLY A 184 -16.88 2.38 -12.91
C GLY A 184 -16.37 2.87 -14.27
N LEU A 185 -15.61 2.04 -15.01
CA LEU A 185 -14.94 2.45 -16.25
C LEU A 185 -15.92 2.92 -17.34
N GLU A 186 -17.05 2.25 -17.49
CA GLU A 186 -18.03 2.55 -18.54
C GLU A 186 -18.68 3.92 -18.29
N TYR A 187 -19.02 4.21 -17.03
CA TYR A 187 -19.54 5.51 -16.61
C TYR A 187 -18.52 6.64 -16.79
N LEU A 188 -17.24 6.33 -16.54
CA LEU A 188 -16.12 7.23 -16.80
C LEU A 188 -15.90 7.47 -18.31
N LYS A 189 -16.35 6.61 -19.22
CA LYS A 189 -16.17 6.83 -20.67
C LYS A 189 -17.41 7.40 -21.37
N SER A 190 -18.52 7.56 -20.65
CA SER A 190 -19.75 8.13 -21.19
C SER A 190 -19.53 9.59 -21.61
N SER A 191 -20.19 10.04 -22.68
CA SER A 191 -20.20 11.45 -23.12
C SER A 191 -21.36 12.27 -22.55
N ASP A 192 -22.28 11.62 -21.81
CA ASP A 192 -23.56 12.21 -21.39
C ASP A 192 -23.44 12.87 -20.01
N ASP A 193 -24.54 13.49 -19.52
CA ASP A 193 -24.63 14.09 -18.17
C ASP A 193 -24.29 13.13 -17.01
N VAL A 194 -24.23 11.82 -17.29
CA VAL A 194 -23.79 10.77 -16.36
C VAL A 194 -22.29 10.91 -16.04
N HIS A 195 -21.49 11.45 -16.97
CA HIS A 195 -20.04 11.48 -16.89
C HIS A 195 -19.47 12.36 -15.75
N PRO A 196 -19.91 13.61 -15.53
CA PRO A 196 -19.45 14.41 -14.39
C PRO A 196 -19.89 13.83 -13.03
N SER A 197 -21.08 13.22 -12.96
CA SER A 197 -21.56 12.57 -11.74
C SER A 197 -20.74 11.32 -11.37
N ALA A 198 -20.27 10.57 -12.37
CA ALA A 198 -19.41 9.41 -12.17
C ALA A 198 -18.05 9.81 -11.57
N PHE A 199 -17.48 10.93 -12.04
CA PHE A 199 -16.28 11.50 -11.44
C PHE A 199 -16.51 12.05 -10.04
N TYR A 200 -17.61 12.75 -9.84
CA TYR A 200 -17.98 13.24 -8.50
C TYR A 200 -18.02 12.08 -7.51
N ASN A 201 -18.71 10.99 -7.85
CA ASN A 201 -18.78 9.79 -7.02
C ASN A 201 -17.40 9.17 -6.81
N LEU A 202 -16.58 9.07 -7.86
CA LEU A 202 -15.21 8.56 -7.75
C LEU A 202 -14.38 9.34 -6.73
N PHE A 203 -14.34 10.67 -6.85
CA PHE A 203 -13.55 11.50 -5.92
C PHE A 203 -14.14 11.52 -4.52
N LYS A 204 -15.47 11.48 -4.37
CA LYS A 204 -16.12 11.38 -3.06
C LYS A 204 -15.78 10.07 -2.35
N CYS A 205 -15.82 8.96 -3.08
CA CYS A 205 -15.42 7.65 -2.57
C CYS A 205 -13.93 7.62 -2.21
N LEU A 206 -13.07 8.22 -3.04
CA LEU A 206 -11.64 8.30 -2.78
C LEU A 206 -11.36 9.10 -1.50
N LEU A 207 -12.05 10.22 -1.30
CA LEU A 207 -11.93 11.05 -0.11
C LEU A 207 -12.37 10.32 1.16
N ARG A 208 -13.48 9.57 1.11
CA ARG A 208 -13.94 8.75 2.23
C ARG A 208 -12.92 7.66 2.56
N ASP A 209 -12.54 6.88 1.57
CA ASP A 209 -11.68 5.71 1.76
C ASP A 209 -10.25 6.11 2.18
N SER A 210 -9.74 7.24 1.69
CA SER A 210 -8.46 7.80 2.13
C SER A 210 -8.50 8.26 3.59
N SER A 211 -9.64 8.77 4.05
CA SER A 211 -9.85 9.13 5.46
C SER A 211 -9.83 7.89 6.36
N LEU A 212 -10.46 6.79 5.92
CA LEU A 212 -10.42 5.51 6.62
C LEU A 212 -9.00 4.92 6.63
N LEU A 213 -8.28 5.00 5.52
CA LEU A 213 -6.87 4.62 5.42
C LEU A 213 -5.99 5.40 6.42
N ASP A 214 -6.13 6.72 6.49
CA ASP A 214 -5.41 7.58 7.44
C ASP A 214 -5.76 7.23 8.89
N MET A 215 -7.04 6.98 9.20
CA MET A 215 -7.49 6.55 10.52
C MET A 215 -6.83 5.22 10.93
N TYR A 216 -6.91 4.17 10.09
CA TYR A 216 -6.32 2.87 10.41
C TYR A 216 -4.80 2.95 10.56
N SER A 217 -4.14 3.75 9.71
CA SER A 217 -2.68 3.94 9.75
C SER A 217 -2.26 4.63 11.04
N LYS A 218 -3.02 5.64 11.50
CA LYS A 218 -2.81 6.29 12.80
C LYS A 218 -3.02 5.34 13.98
N ILE A 219 -4.01 4.43 13.91
CA ILE A 219 -4.21 3.40 14.92
C ILE A 219 -2.99 2.48 15.00
N LEU A 220 -2.48 1.98 13.87
CA LEU A 220 -1.28 1.13 13.85
C LEU A 220 -0.05 1.86 14.38
N LEU A 221 0.19 3.08 13.89
CA LEU A 221 1.31 3.91 14.32
C LEU A 221 1.31 4.08 15.84
N CYS A 222 0.16 4.47 16.38
CA CYS A 222 -0.02 4.74 17.80
C CYS A 222 0.28 3.50 18.66
N ARG A 223 -0.19 2.31 18.25
CA ARG A 223 0.08 1.05 18.95
C ARG A 223 1.54 0.63 18.88
N ILE A 224 2.20 0.82 17.75
CA ILE A 224 3.62 0.49 17.55
C ILE A 224 4.50 1.41 18.40
N GLN A 225 4.14 2.68 18.50
CA GLN A 225 4.85 3.67 19.31
C GLN A 225 4.44 3.67 20.80
N LYS A 226 3.38 2.91 21.17
CA LYS A 226 2.80 2.89 22.52
C LYS A 226 2.38 4.29 23.02
N LEU A 227 1.77 5.07 22.13
CA LEU A 227 1.27 6.44 22.42
C LEU A 227 -0.24 6.48 22.71
N CYS A 228 -0.88 5.31 22.65
CA CYS A 228 -2.20 4.95 23.12
C CYS A 228 -2.08 3.59 23.80
#